data_AF-A0A941R7U0-F1
#
_entry.id   AF-A0A941R7U0-F1
#
_cell.length_a   1.000
_cell.length_b   1.000
_cell.length_c   1.000
_cell.angle_alpha   90.00
_cell.angle_beta   90.00
_cell.angle_gamma   90.00
#
_symmetry.space_group_name_H-M   'P 1'
#
loop_
_entity.id
_entity.type
_entity.pdbx_description
1 polymer ?
#
loop_
_entity_poly.entity_id
_entity_poly.type
_entity_poly.pdbx_seq_one_letter_code
_entity_poly.pdbx_strand_id
1 'polypeptide(L)'
;MLKLRIITAVLALCASGLVLAADPLTLSQIEKVTGLTGLSVKPGKYDKASQNYVTAKNELAVTVKVASASVYDVWRSQPSMNDQAPMSGLGEEAISSKKGRYICFKKAGTGVCVTGMVSLGEGQPLVSDAKLLELARLAASSL
;
A
#
# COMPACT_ATOMS: atom_id res chain seq x y z
N MET A 1 20.55 61.55 -21.62
CA MET A 1 19.32 60.82 -21.25
C MET A 1 19.54 59.33 -21.49
N LEU A 2 19.87 58.55 -20.46
CA LEU A 2 20.13 57.11 -20.58
C LEU A 2 19.10 56.36 -19.72
N LYS A 3 18.30 55.51 -20.38
CA LYS A 3 17.11 54.84 -19.85
C LYS A 3 17.49 53.70 -18.90
N LEU A 4 17.07 53.80 -17.65
CA LEU A 4 17.16 52.75 -16.64
C LEU A 4 16.17 51.62 -16.99
N ARG A 5 16.65 50.42 -17.34
CA ARG A 5 15.80 49.24 -17.54
C ARG A 5 15.73 48.46 -16.24
N ILE A 6 14.57 48.51 -15.59
CA ILE A 6 14.24 47.70 -14.40
C ILE A 6 13.96 46.28 -14.89
N ILE A 7 14.81 45.33 -14.51
CA ILE A 7 14.61 43.90 -14.76
C ILE A 7 13.84 43.34 -13.56
N THR A 8 12.53 43.15 -13.72
CA THR A 8 11.69 42.50 -12.72
C THR A 8 11.95 41.00 -12.77
N ALA A 9 12.77 40.49 -11.85
CA ALA A 9 12.96 39.05 -11.68
C ALA A 9 11.68 38.46 -11.08
N VAL A 10 10.94 37.71 -11.90
CA VAL A 10 9.79 36.91 -11.44
C VAL A 10 10.34 35.75 -10.62
N LEU A 11 10.21 35.84 -9.29
CA LEU A 11 10.41 34.70 -8.40
C LEU A 11 9.34 33.65 -8.72
N ALA A 12 9.72 32.63 -9.50
CA ALA A 12 8.97 31.40 -9.62
C ALA A 12 9.04 30.68 -8.27
N LEU A 13 8.06 30.94 -7.42
CA LEU A 13 7.85 30.18 -6.19
C LEU A 13 7.35 28.79 -6.62
N CYS A 14 8.28 27.86 -6.84
CA CYS A 14 7.97 26.44 -6.93
C CYS A 14 7.41 26.02 -5.57
N ALA A 15 6.11 26.17 -5.38
CA ALA A 15 5.39 25.53 -4.31
C ALA A 15 5.40 24.03 -4.60
N SER A 16 6.50 23.36 -4.24
CA SER A 16 6.55 21.91 -4.09
C SER A 16 5.60 21.58 -2.95
N GLY A 17 4.31 21.47 -3.27
CA GLY A 17 3.33 20.93 -2.36
C GLY A 17 3.82 19.56 -1.94
N LEU A 18 4.29 19.43 -0.70
CA LEU A 18 4.40 18.13 -0.06
C LEU A 18 2.98 17.57 -0.03
N VAL A 19 2.63 16.79 -1.04
CA VAL A 19 1.54 15.84 -0.94
C VAL A 19 2.04 14.83 0.08
N LEU A 20 1.70 15.06 1.35
CA LEU A 20 1.69 13.99 2.35
C LEU A 20 0.82 12.90 1.74
N ALA A 21 1.45 11.86 1.21
CA ALA A 21 0.73 10.68 0.76
C ALA A 21 -0.05 10.19 1.98
N ALA A 22 -1.36 10.44 1.96
CA ALA A 22 -2.24 9.94 2.99
C ALA A 22 -2.12 8.41 2.99
N ASP A 23 -1.95 7.81 4.16
CA ASP A 23 -1.95 6.36 4.27
C ASP A 23 -3.26 5.83 3.64
N PRO A 24 -3.19 4.97 2.60
CA PRO A 24 -4.36 4.56 1.82
C PRO A 24 -5.32 3.68 2.63
N LEU A 25 -4.91 3.23 3.81
CA LEU A 25 -5.73 2.50 4.77
C LEU A 25 -5.39 2.97 6.19
N THR A 26 -6.39 3.39 6.93
CA THR A 26 -6.31 3.67 8.36
C THR A 26 -6.54 2.40 9.19
N LEU A 27 -6.06 2.40 10.43
CA LEU A 27 -6.31 1.31 11.39
C LEU A 27 -7.80 0.98 11.53
N SER A 28 -8.66 2.00 11.65
CA SER A 28 -10.10 1.81 11.82
C SER A 28 -10.77 1.20 10.59
N GLN A 29 -10.32 1.53 9.38
CA GLN A 29 -10.79 0.89 8.15
C GLN A 29 -10.42 -0.59 8.12
N ILE A 30 -9.20 -0.93 8.55
CA ILE A 30 -8.74 -2.32 8.60
C ILE A 30 -9.54 -3.11 9.63
N GLU A 31 -9.72 -2.57 10.84
CA GLU A 31 -10.55 -3.21 11.87
C GLU A 31 -11.99 -3.41 11.38
N LYS A 32 -12.58 -2.39 10.73
CA LYS A 32 -13.94 -2.47 10.18
C LYS A 32 -14.11 -3.58 9.15
N VAL A 33 -13.19 -3.70 8.18
CA VAL A 33 -13.28 -4.72 7.12
C VAL A 33 -12.94 -6.11 7.66
N THR A 34 -11.92 -6.21 8.50
CA THR A 34 -11.46 -7.50 9.02
C THR A 34 -12.37 -8.05 10.12
N GLY A 35 -13.10 -7.19 10.84
CA GLY A 35 -13.82 -7.52 12.06
C GLY A 35 -12.92 -7.77 13.26
N LEU A 36 -11.61 -7.55 13.12
CA LEU A 36 -10.65 -7.62 14.23
C LEU A 36 -10.70 -6.29 15.00
N THR A 37 -10.44 -6.36 16.31
CA THR A 37 -10.44 -5.19 17.19
C THR A 37 -9.18 -5.16 18.04
N GLY A 38 -8.74 -3.96 18.42
CA GLY A 38 -7.53 -3.77 19.21
C GLY A 38 -6.26 -4.09 18.42
N LEU A 39 -6.28 -3.87 17.10
CA LEU A 39 -5.09 -4.00 16.28
C LEU A 39 -4.09 -2.88 16.62
N SER A 40 -2.81 -3.21 16.57
CA SER A 40 -1.72 -2.24 16.70
C SER A 40 -0.88 -2.20 15.42
N VAL A 41 -0.35 -1.02 15.10
CA VAL A 41 0.48 -0.81 13.91
C VAL A 41 1.95 -0.90 14.30
N LYS A 42 2.72 -1.71 13.57
CA LYS A 42 4.17 -1.84 13.70
C LYS A 42 4.83 -1.67 12.34
N PRO A 43 6.00 -1.04 12.24
CA PRO A 43 6.73 -0.99 10.99
C PRO A 43 7.13 -2.41 10.54
N GLY A 44 7.16 -2.63 9.23
CA GLY A 44 7.68 -3.85 8.65
C GLY A 44 9.17 -4.02 8.95
N LYS A 45 9.58 -5.26 9.24
CA LYS A 45 10.98 -5.54 9.66
C LYS A 45 12.00 -5.32 8.55
N TYR A 46 11.66 -5.69 7.32
CA TYR A 46 12.59 -5.72 6.18
C TYR A 46 12.24 -4.72 5.07
N ASP A 47 11.05 -4.14 5.14
CA ASP A 47 10.52 -3.24 4.14
C ASP A 47 9.92 -2.04 4.85
N LYS A 48 10.63 -0.90 4.79
CA LYS A 48 10.25 0.33 5.50
C LYS A 48 8.97 0.96 4.95
N ALA A 49 8.55 0.58 3.75
CA ALA A 49 7.27 0.97 3.18
C ALA A 49 6.09 0.12 3.69
N SER A 50 6.37 -0.90 4.51
CA SER A 50 5.36 -1.80 5.06
C SER A 50 4.90 -1.36 6.46
N GLN A 51 3.60 -1.39 6.68
CA GLN A 51 2.95 -1.32 7.98
C GLN A 51 2.29 -2.67 8.29
N ASN A 52 2.65 -3.25 9.43
CA ASN A 52 2.10 -4.50 9.94
C ASN A 52 1.00 -4.20 10.97
N TYR A 53 -0.16 -4.79 10.77
CA TYR A 53 -1.30 -4.71 11.67
C TYR A 53 -1.36 -6.01 12.47
N VAL A 54 -1.13 -5.92 13.78
CA VAL A 54 -0.98 -7.10 14.65
C VAL A 54 -1.99 -7.10 15.78
N THR A 55 -2.45 -8.30 16.15
CA THR A 55 -3.38 -8.50 17.27
C THR A 55 -2.71 -8.23 18.62
N ALA A 56 -3.50 -8.17 19.71
CA ALA A 56 -2.97 -8.08 21.07
C ALA A 56 -2.06 -9.26 21.46
N LYS A 57 -2.21 -10.41 20.80
CA LYS A 57 -1.33 -11.59 20.95
C LYS A 57 -0.09 -11.53 20.05
N ASN A 58 0.13 -10.39 19.38
CA ASN A 58 1.23 -10.15 18.45
C ASN A 58 1.20 -11.05 17.20
N GLU A 59 0.01 -11.51 16.79
CA GLU A 59 -0.19 -12.23 15.55
C GLU A 59 -0.35 -11.25 14.40
N LEU A 60 0.31 -11.49 13.26
CA LEU A 60 0.17 -10.65 12.08
C LEU A 60 -1.21 -10.90 11.44
N ALA A 61 -2.02 -9.85 11.30
CA ALA A 61 -3.29 -9.94 10.58
C ALA A 61 -3.12 -9.52 9.11
N VAL A 62 -2.60 -8.31 8.90
CA VAL A 62 -2.44 -7.70 7.58
C VAL A 62 -1.11 -6.95 7.52
N THR A 63 -0.45 -6.97 6.37
CA THR A 63 0.61 -6.02 6.02
C THR A 63 0.13 -5.16 4.86
N VAL A 64 0.23 -3.84 5.01
CA VAL A 64 -0.03 -2.89 3.92
C VAL A 64 1.29 -2.25 3.53
N LYS A 65 1.64 -2.33 2.25
CA LYS A 65 2.82 -1.68 1.68
C LYS A 65 2.42 -0.58 0.74
N VAL A 66 3.06 0.58 0.85
CA VAL A 66 2.78 1.75 0.04
C VAL A 66 4.08 2.42 -0.34
N ALA A 67 4.37 2.50 -1.62
CA ALA A 67 5.62 3.07 -2.13
C ALA A 67 5.42 3.64 -3.55
N SER A 68 6.48 4.13 -4.18
CA SER A 68 6.44 4.51 -5.60
C SER A 68 6.13 3.31 -6.50
N ALA A 69 5.58 3.58 -7.69
CA ALA A 69 5.36 2.58 -8.73
C ALA A 69 6.61 1.71 -9.03
N SER A 70 7.81 2.31 -9.01
CA SER A 70 9.08 1.60 -9.20
C SER A 70 9.39 0.57 -8.12
N VAL A 71 9.00 0.83 -6.86
CA VAL A 71 9.19 -0.13 -5.77
C VAL A 71 8.21 -1.30 -5.90
N TYR A 72 7.01 -1.06 -6.43
CA TYR A 72 6.08 -2.14 -6.78
C TYR A 72 6.70 -3.10 -7.81
N ASP A 73 7.40 -2.59 -8.83
CA ASP A 73 8.03 -3.45 -9.84
C ASP A 73 9.10 -4.36 -9.21
N VAL A 74 9.84 -3.84 -8.22
CA VAL A 74 10.77 -4.63 -7.40
C VAL A 74 10.03 -5.70 -6.61
N TRP A 75 8.95 -5.37 -5.90
CA TRP A 75 8.15 -6.35 -5.15
C TRP A 75 7.67 -7.49 -6.07
N ARG A 76 7.06 -7.13 -7.21
CA ARG A 76 6.51 -8.08 -8.19
C ARG A 76 7.57 -9.03 -8.78
N SER A 77 8.83 -8.59 -8.86
CA SER A 77 9.93 -9.43 -9.33
C SER A 77 10.47 -10.42 -8.28
N GLN A 78 10.06 -10.30 -7.01
CA GLN A 78 10.61 -11.14 -5.96
C GLN A 78 10.17 -12.61 -6.12
N PRO A 79 11.07 -13.59 -5.89
CA PRO A 79 10.72 -15.00 -5.98
C PRO A 79 9.53 -15.41 -5.09
N SER A 80 9.29 -14.69 -3.99
CA SER A 80 8.16 -14.90 -3.09
C SER A 80 6.79 -14.65 -3.74
N MET A 81 6.73 -13.94 -4.87
CA MET A 81 5.52 -13.61 -5.64
C MET A 81 5.38 -14.44 -6.93
N ASN A 82 6.09 -15.58 -7.03
CA ASN A 82 6.03 -16.45 -8.21
C ASN A 82 4.65 -17.12 -8.47
N ASP A 83 3.72 -17.02 -7.54
CA ASP A 83 2.36 -17.55 -7.64
C ASP A 83 1.32 -16.49 -8.05
N GLN A 84 1.74 -15.35 -8.58
CA GLN A 84 0.84 -14.28 -8.98
C GLN A 84 -0.03 -14.63 -10.19
N ALA A 85 -1.24 -14.06 -10.22
CA ALA A 85 -2.16 -14.04 -11.35
C ALA A 85 -2.62 -12.60 -11.61
N PRO A 86 -2.81 -12.18 -12.89
CA PRO A 86 -3.41 -10.89 -13.19
C PRO A 86 -4.81 -10.74 -12.60
N MET A 87 -5.13 -9.53 -12.17
CA MET A 87 -6.43 -9.12 -11.64
C MET A 87 -6.86 -7.81 -12.31
N SER A 88 -8.15 -7.59 -12.50
CA SER A 88 -8.70 -6.34 -13.05
C SER A 88 -9.47 -5.55 -11.99
N GLY A 89 -9.67 -4.25 -12.23
CA GLY A 89 -10.59 -3.42 -11.45
C GLY A 89 -10.04 -2.76 -10.18
N LEU A 90 -8.73 -2.77 -9.95
CA LEU A 90 -8.08 -2.04 -8.84
C LEU A 90 -7.17 -0.91 -9.31
N GLY A 91 -6.40 -1.18 -10.37
CA GLY A 91 -5.40 -0.27 -10.90
C GLY A 91 -4.61 -0.92 -12.03
N GLU A 92 -3.54 -0.27 -12.42
CA GLU A 92 -2.58 -0.78 -13.39
C GLU A 92 -1.85 -2.00 -12.84
N GLU A 93 -1.71 -3.01 -13.69
CA GLU A 93 -0.96 -4.23 -13.37
C GLU A 93 -1.38 -4.89 -12.05
N ALA A 94 -2.67 -4.83 -11.70
CA ALA A 94 -3.14 -5.49 -10.52
C ALA A 94 -2.89 -7.01 -10.60
N ILE A 95 -2.40 -7.57 -9.50
CA ILE A 95 -2.07 -8.99 -9.37
C ILE A 95 -2.56 -9.50 -8.02
N SER A 96 -2.88 -10.79 -7.98
CA SER A 96 -3.21 -11.51 -6.75
C SER A 96 -2.43 -12.81 -6.66
N SER A 97 -2.08 -13.21 -5.45
CA SER A 97 -1.55 -14.54 -5.16
C SER A 97 -2.59 -15.61 -5.46
N LYS A 98 -2.24 -16.64 -6.24
CA LYS A 98 -3.06 -17.86 -6.42
C LYS A 98 -3.31 -18.62 -5.10
N LYS A 99 -2.49 -18.37 -4.08
CA LYS A 99 -2.61 -18.94 -2.73
C LYS A 99 -3.26 -18.02 -1.69
N GLY A 100 -3.92 -16.92 -2.10
CA GLY A 100 -4.61 -16.01 -1.17
C GLY A 100 -3.72 -15.09 -0.31
N ARG A 101 -2.44 -14.96 -0.64
CA ARG A 101 -1.41 -14.34 0.23
C ARG A 101 -1.36 -12.82 0.13
N TYR A 102 -1.56 -12.27 -1.07
CA TYR A 102 -1.42 -10.85 -1.36
C TYR A 102 -2.27 -10.41 -2.54
N ILE A 103 -2.56 -9.12 -2.57
CA ILE A 103 -3.09 -8.38 -3.73
C ILE A 103 -2.24 -7.11 -3.87
N CYS A 104 -1.68 -6.87 -5.05
CA CYS A 104 -0.84 -5.72 -5.33
C CYS A 104 -1.26 -5.02 -6.62
N PHE A 105 -1.07 -3.71 -6.71
CA PHE A 105 -1.41 -2.93 -7.90
C PHE A 105 -0.65 -1.60 -7.93
N LYS A 106 -0.64 -0.94 -9.10
CA LYS A 106 -0.22 0.46 -9.25
C LYS A 106 -1.44 1.35 -9.51
N LYS A 107 -1.44 2.56 -8.93
CA LYS A 107 -2.42 3.59 -9.25
C LYS A 107 -1.84 4.97 -8.96
N ALA A 108 -2.03 5.92 -9.88
CA ALA A 108 -1.59 7.32 -9.73
C ALA A 108 -0.11 7.45 -9.30
N GLY A 109 0.78 6.64 -9.86
CA GLY A 109 2.22 6.65 -9.54
C GLY A 109 2.60 5.96 -8.21
N THR A 110 1.62 5.43 -7.47
CA THR A 110 1.80 4.72 -6.20
C THR A 110 1.65 3.21 -6.41
N GLY A 111 2.58 2.44 -5.85
CA GLY A 111 2.51 0.99 -5.72
C GLY A 111 1.92 0.60 -4.36
N VAL A 112 0.93 -0.29 -4.37
CA VAL A 112 0.27 -0.79 -3.16
C VAL A 112 0.32 -2.32 -3.14
N CYS A 113 0.58 -2.90 -1.97
CA CYS A 113 0.38 -4.32 -1.69
C CYS A 113 -0.35 -4.52 -0.37
N VAL A 114 -1.47 -5.22 -0.40
CA VAL A 114 -2.17 -5.71 0.80
C VAL A 114 -1.89 -7.21 0.92
N THR A 115 -1.30 -7.61 2.04
CA THR A 115 -0.84 -8.98 2.28
C THR A 115 -1.47 -9.53 3.54
N GLY A 116 -2.06 -10.72 3.48
CA GLY A 116 -2.54 -11.44 4.65
C GLY A 116 -1.43 -12.29 5.26
N MET A 117 -1.66 -12.79 6.47
CA MET A 117 -0.78 -13.82 7.02
C MET A 117 -0.94 -15.11 6.21
N VAL A 118 0.15 -15.58 5.62
CA VAL A 118 0.25 -16.92 5.07
C VAL A 118 0.46 -17.84 6.25
N SER A 119 -0.55 -18.59 6.64
CA SER A 119 -0.36 -19.60 7.69
C SER A 119 0.70 -20.59 7.20
N LEU A 120 1.84 -20.64 7.90
CA LEU A 120 2.90 -21.63 7.64
C LEU A 120 2.54 -23.01 8.25
N GLY A 121 1.34 -23.15 8.84
CA GLY A 121 0.78 -24.39 9.37
C GLY A 121 -0.71 -24.55 9.04
N GLU A 122 -1.38 -25.56 9.62
CA GLU A 122 -2.80 -25.87 9.36
C GLU A 122 -3.81 -24.83 9.89
N GLY A 123 -3.35 -23.73 10.49
CA GLY A 123 -4.21 -22.65 10.96
C GLY A 123 -4.87 -21.90 9.81
N GLN A 124 -6.16 -21.60 9.94
CA GLN A 124 -6.85 -20.70 9.02
C GLN A 124 -6.26 -19.28 9.11
N PRO A 125 -6.11 -18.55 8.00
CA PRO A 125 -5.65 -17.16 8.05
C PRO A 125 -6.62 -16.29 8.86
N LEU A 126 -6.09 -15.33 9.63
CA LEU A 126 -6.90 -14.39 10.43
C LEU A 126 -7.81 -13.50 9.55
N VAL A 127 -7.42 -13.28 8.29
CA VAL A 127 -8.14 -12.47 7.32
C VAL A 127 -8.32 -13.30 6.06
N SER A 128 -9.57 -13.41 5.60
CA SER A 128 -9.91 -14.14 4.37
C SER A 128 -9.53 -13.39 3.11
N ASP A 129 -9.36 -14.10 2.00
CA ASP A 129 -9.08 -13.54 0.67
C ASP A 129 -10.11 -12.47 0.26
N ALA A 130 -11.38 -12.67 0.59
CA ALA A 130 -12.43 -11.70 0.32
C ALA A 130 -12.22 -10.37 1.08
N LYS A 131 -11.80 -10.44 2.35
CA LYS A 131 -11.49 -9.27 3.16
C LYS A 131 -10.20 -8.57 2.67
N LEU A 132 -9.20 -9.33 2.23
CA LEU A 132 -8.01 -8.76 1.58
C LEU A 132 -8.36 -7.99 0.30
N LEU A 133 -9.26 -8.53 -0.52
CA LEU A 133 -9.75 -7.84 -1.72
C LEU A 133 -10.51 -6.56 -1.38
N GLU A 134 -11.34 -6.58 -0.34
CA GLU A 134 -12.05 -5.37 0.11
C GLU A 134 -11.07 -4.29 0.61
N LEU A 135 -10.05 -4.66 1.38
CA LEU A 135 -8.98 -3.74 1.78
C LEU A 135 -8.24 -3.17 0.56
N ALA A 136 -7.92 -4.00 -0.43
CA ALA A 136 -7.27 -3.54 -1.66
C ALA A 136 -8.13 -2.54 -2.44
N ARG A 137 -9.45 -2.75 -2.50
CA ARG A 137 -10.41 -1.81 -3.12
C ARG A 137 -10.49 -0.48 -2.37
N LEU A 138 -10.48 -0.52 -1.04
CA LEU A 138 -10.45 0.70 -0.22
C LEU A 138 -9.15 1.49 -0.42
N ALA A 139 -8.01 0.79 -0.45
CA ALA A 139 -6.73 1.41 -0.74
C ALA A 139 -6.72 2.04 -2.14
N ALA A 140 -7.24 1.33 -3.14
CA ALA A 140 -7.34 1.84 -4.50
C ALA A 140 -8.28 3.04 -4.62
N SER A 141 -9.33 3.13 -3.80
CA SER A 141 -10.28 4.25 -3.83
C SER A 141 -9.74 5.51 -3.16
N SER A 142 -8.69 5.38 -2.35
CA SER A 142 -8.06 6.48 -1.60
C SER A 142 -6.84 7.08 -2.33
N LEU A 143 -6.52 6.57 -3.53
CA LEU A 143 -5.46 7.01 -4.44
C LEU A 143 -6.04 7.60 -5.73
#